data_AF-A0A7C3SDB6-F1
#
_entry.id   AF-A0A7C3SDB6-F1
#
_cell.length_a   1.000
_cell.length_b   1.000
_cell.length_c   1.000
_cell.angle_alpha   90.00
_cell.angle_beta   90.00
_cell.angle_gamma   90.00
#
_symmetry.space_group_name_H-M   'P 1'
#
loop_
_entity.id
_entity.type
_entity.pdbx_description
1 polymer ?
#
loop_
_entity_poly.entity_id
_entity_poly.type
_entity_poly.pdbx_seq_one_letter_code
_entity_poly.pdbx_strand_id
1 'polypeptide(L)' 'MHPTQPVLASEALVASAHPLASLAGVRVLQEGGNAFDAAIA' A
#
# COMPACT_ATOMS: atom_id res chain seq x y z
N MET A 1 4.32 18.98 -16.41
CA MET A 1 3.54 18.24 -15.40
C MET A 1 3.30 16.85 -15.98
N HIS A 2 3.90 15.78 -15.43
CA HIS A 2 3.48 14.43 -15.80
C HIS A 2 2.07 14.20 -15.26
N PRO A 3 1.11 13.73 -16.07
CA PRO A 3 -0.20 13.36 -15.53
C PRO A 3 0.01 12.20 -14.55
N THR A 4 -0.22 12.45 -13.26
CA THR A 4 -0.27 11.39 -12.24
C THR A 4 -1.53 10.59 -12.50
N GLN A 5 -1.38 9.49 -13.22
CA GLN A 5 -2.47 8.54 -13.38
C GLN A 5 -2.81 7.95 -12.01
N PRO A 6 -4.10 7.81 -11.65
CA PRO A 6 -4.49 7.19 -10.40
C PRO A 6 -4.03 5.74 -10.35
N VAL A 7 -3.60 5.29 -9.18
CA VAL A 7 -3.31 3.87 -8.94
C VAL A 7 -4.63 3.15 -8.64
N LEU A 8 -4.90 2.08 -9.37
CA LEU A 8 -6.06 1.21 -9.18
C LEU A 8 -5.58 -0.16 -8.70
N ALA A 9 -6.27 -0.73 -7.71
CA ALA A 9 -6.00 -2.08 -7.21
C ALA A 9 -7.34 -2.80 -6.96
N SER A 10 -7.40 -4.09 -7.28
CA SER A 10 -8.61 -4.91 -7.14
C SER A 10 -8.81 -5.50 -5.75
N GLU A 11 -7.74 -5.67 -4.98
CA GLU A 11 -7.77 -6.35 -3.68
C GLU A 11 -7.50 -5.37 -2.53
N ALA A 12 -6.34 -4.70 -2.56
CA ALA A 12 -5.97 -3.74 -1.52
C ALA A 12 -4.96 -2.70 -2.03
N LEU A 13 -4.86 -1.57 -1.34
CA LEU A 13 -3.97 -0.45 -1.66
C LEU A 13 -3.38 0.14 -0.38
N VAL A 14 -2.09 0.50 -0.40
CA VAL A 14 -1.41 1.21 0.68
C VAL A 14 -0.78 2.49 0.15
N ALA A 15 -1.21 3.63 0.67
CA ALA A 15 -0.65 4.94 0.36
C ALA A 15 0.12 5.48 1.56
N SER A 16 1.35 5.95 1.32
CA SER A 16 2.20 6.55 2.35
C SER A 16 3.08 7.64 1.75
N ALA A 17 3.73 8.42 2.62
CA ALA A 17 4.69 9.45 2.19
C ALA A 17 6.05 8.89 1.74
N HIS A 18 6.33 7.60 1.98
CA HIS A 18 7.61 6.98 1.68
C HIS A 18 7.45 5.66 0.92
N PRO A 19 8.08 5.47 -0.26
CA PRO A 19 7.88 4.26 -1.08
C PRO A 19 8.10 2.94 -0.34
N LEU A 20 9.09 2.86 0.56
CA LEU A 20 9.35 1.63 1.33
C LEU A 20 8.29 1.36 2.39
N ALA A 21 7.63 2.39 2.94
CA ALA A 21 6.53 2.20 3.89
C ALA A 21 5.29 1.64 3.18
N SER A 22 4.96 2.16 2.00
CA SER A 22 3.92 1.56 1.16
C SER A 22 4.22 0.09 0.82
N LEU A 23 5.48 -0.24 0.54
CA LEU A 23 5.89 -1.61 0.26
C LEU A 23 5.77 -2.51 1.50
N ALA A 24 6.12 -2.03 2.69
CA ALA A 24 5.98 -2.76 3.94
C ALA A 24 4.51 -3.12 4.23
N GLY A 25 3.60 -2.15 4.13
CA GLY A 25 2.16 -2.40 4.30
C GLY A 25 1.60 -3.36 3.24
N VAL A 26 2.01 -3.22 1.97
CA VAL A 26 1.62 -4.17 0.90
C VAL A 26 2.09 -5.58 1.23
N ARG A 27 3.29 -5.75 1.79
CA ARG A 27 3.81 -7.07 2.15
C ARG A 27 2.96 -7.75 3.23
N VAL A 28 2.54 -7.00 4.25
CA VAL A 28 1.63 -7.51 5.29
C VAL A 28 0.30 -7.99 4.70
N LEU A 29 -0.28 -7.22 3.77
CA LEU A 29 -1.52 -7.61 3.09
C LEU A 29 -1.33 -8.88 2.24
N GLN A 30 -0.19 -9.01 1.55
CA GLN A 30 0.15 -10.22 0.78
C GLN A 30 0.34 -11.46 1.66
N GLU A 31 0.75 -11.27 2.91
CA GLU A 31 0.91 -12.34 3.91
C GLU A 31 -0.41 -12.68 4.62
N GLY A 32 -1.51 -12.02 4.25
CA GLY A 32 -2.84 -12.27 4.80
C GLY A 32 -3.20 -11.43 6.02
N GLY A 33 -2.39 -10.42 6.37
CA GLY A 33 -2.72 -9.43 7.38
C GLY A 33 -3.85 -8.49 6.92
N ASN A 34 -4.49 -7.81 7.86
CA ASN A 34 -5.56 -6.86 7.58
C ASN A 34 -5.03 -5.42 7.38
N ALA A 35 -5.95 -4.47 7.12
CA ALA A 35 -5.60 -3.07 6.90
C ALA A 35 -4.95 -2.37 8.11
N PHE A 36 -5.29 -2.76 9.35
CA PHE A 36 -4.64 -2.25 10.54
C PHE A 36 -3.24 -2.82 10.71
N ASP A 37 -3.05 -4.13 10.50
CA ASP A 37 -1.73 -4.77 10.53
C ASP A 37 -0.79 -4.07 9.53
N ALA A 38 -1.29 -3.80 8.32
CA ALA A 38 -0.57 -3.11 7.26
C ALA A 38 -0.27 -1.64 7.56
N ALA A 39 -1.06 -0.97 8.40
CA ALA A 39 -0.83 0.42 8.81
C ALA A 39 0.23 0.57 9.90
N ILE A 40 0.53 -0.50 10.64
CA ILE A 40 1.55 -0.53 11.70
C ILE A 40 2.94 -0.87 11.17
N ALA A 41 3.04 -1.57 10.04
CA ALA A 41 4.29 -1.96 9.38
C ALA A 41 4.98 -0.79 8.65
#